data_AF-A0A1I8F824-F1
#
_entry.id   AF-A0A1I8F824-F1
#
_cell.length_a   1.000
_cell.length_b   1.000
_cell.length_c   1.000
_cell.angle_alpha   90.00
_cell.angle_beta   90.00
_cell.angle_gamma   90.00
#
_symmetry.space_group_name_H-M   'P 1'
#
loop_
_entity.id
_entity.type
_entity.pdbx_description
1 polymer ?
#
loop_
_entity_poly.entity_id
_entity_poly.type
_entity_poly.pdbx_seq_one_letter_code
_entity_poly.pdbx_strand_id
1 'polypeptide(L)'
;LFSIDNCIEDWRIAQLPVAESAQMLAEVCICAVHPGAQHPQLRLANRTYPTIEQAAHVQVPVDRLFLSLPMFSCGCILIFRVMLLHSKLYHDMLHGNILNSMWLIAITFLSIGYGDIVPNTYCGRAISITTELCLVVAVFARKLELTRAEKHVHNFMMDTALTKRLKNSAANVLRETCLRKVKRDQRKLTDNANTIVDLAKTQSDIFSSVQAMHQEQDCLRERMEKIEDYLISYAGELRL
;
A
#
# COMPACT_ATOMS: atom_id res chain seq x y z
N LEU A 1 5.13 -8.28 65.76
CA LEU A 1 6.55 -8.02 66.12
C LEU A 1 7.40 -9.30 66.30
N PHE A 2 6.83 -10.51 66.38
CA PHE A 2 7.61 -11.75 66.58
C PHE A 2 8.00 -12.52 65.29
N SER A 3 7.66 -11.95 64.12
CA SER A 3 7.99 -12.51 62.79
C SER A 3 9.07 -11.71 62.06
N ILE A 4 9.66 -10.68 62.70
CA ILE A 4 10.78 -9.91 62.15
C ILE A 4 12.14 -10.47 62.65
N ASP A 5 12.15 -11.26 63.73
CA ASP A 5 13.37 -11.82 64.33
C ASP A 5 13.69 -13.27 63.96
N ASN A 6 12.77 -14.03 63.35
CA ASN A 6 13.00 -15.44 63.02
C ASN A 6 13.30 -15.62 61.52
N CYS A 7 14.46 -15.14 61.06
CA CYS A 7 15.05 -15.39 59.74
C CYS A 7 15.20 -16.90 59.41
N ILE A 8 14.09 -17.60 59.17
CA ILE A 8 14.03 -18.96 58.65
C ILE A 8 12.95 -18.99 57.56
N GLU A 9 13.36 -18.49 56.39
CA GLU A 9 13.35 -19.22 55.12
C GLU A 9 12.37 -20.39 54.93
N ASP A 10 11.08 -20.09 54.78
CA ASP A 10 10.17 -20.92 53.97
C ASP A 10 9.93 -20.29 52.59
N TRP A 11 11.01 -19.87 51.91
CA TRP A 11 10.94 -19.49 50.50
C TRP A 11 10.48 -20.66 49.61
N ARG A 12 10.67 -21.90 50.08
CA ARG A 12 10.23 -23.13 49.40
C ARG A 12 8.71 -23.25 49.28
N ILE A 13 7.94 -22.66 50.21
CA ILE A 13 6.46 -22.62 50.13
C ILE A 13 6.01 -21.50 49.18
N ALA A 14 6.82 -20.44 49.04
CA ALA A 14 6.58 -19.35 48.08
C ALA A 14 7.06 -19.68 46.65
N GLN A 15 7.86 -20.72 46.45
CA GLN A 15 8.49 -20.98 45.15
C GLN A 15 7.63 -21.80 44.18
N LEU A 16 6.77 -22.68 44.68
CA LEU A 16 5.76 -23.38 43.88
C LEU A 16 4.83 -22.39 43.13
N PRO A 17 4.27 -21.33 43.76
CA PRO A 17 3.43 -20.37 43.06
C PRO A 17 4.21 -19.41 42.15
N VAL A 18 5.50 -19.15 42.40
CA VAL A 18 6.33 -18.25 41.54
C VAL A 18 6.70 -18.92 40.22
N ALA A 19 7.03 -20.21 40.21
CA ALA A 19 7.32 -20.94 38.97
C ALA A 19 6.07 -21.07 38.08
N GLU A 20 4.93 -21.42 38.67
CA GLU A 20 3.64 -21.54 37.98
C GLU A 20 3.12 -20.17 37.49
N SER A 21 3.25 -19.10 38.29
CA SER A 21 2.87 -17.75 37.86
C SER A 21 3.83 -17.17 36.81
N ALA A 22 5.12 -17.49 36.87
CA ALA A 22 6.08 -17.14 35.81
C ALA A 22 5.77 -17.88 34.51
N GLN A 23 5.35 -19.15 34.59
CA GLN A 23 4.91 -19.90 33.42
C GLN A 23 3.62 -19.33 32.82
N MET A 24 2.65 -18.92 33.64
CA MET A 24 1.45 -18.22 33.15
C MET A 24 1.79 -16.88 32.50
N LEU A 25 2.71 -16.11 33.10
CA LEU A 25 3.16 -14.84 32.52
C LEU A 25 3.90 -15.06 31.19
N ALA A 26 4.71 -16.11 31.10
CA ALA A 26 5.36 -16.51 29.86
C ALA A 26 4.35 -16.94 28.79
N GLU A 27 3.34 -17.73 29.16
CA GLU A 27 2.24 -18.13 28.26
C GLU A 27 1.43 -16.90 27.77
N VAL A 28 1.17 -15.90 28.64
CA VAL A 28 0.57 -14.60 28.26
C VAL A 28 1.45 -13.82 27.29
N CYS A 29 2.75 -13.73 27.57
CA CYS A 29 3.70 -13.08 26.68
C CYS A 29 3.76 -13.79 25.31
N ILE A 30 3.75 -15.13 25.28
CA ILE A 30 3.71 -15.92 24.05
C ILE A 30 2.40 -15.67 23.28
N CYS A 31 1.26 -15.56 23.97
CA CYS A 31 -0.03 -15.21 23.35
C CYS A 31 -0.05 -13.77 22.78
N ALA A 32 0.58 -12.81 23.48
CA ALA A 32 0.71 -11.44 23.00
C ALA A 32 1.69 -11.31 21.82
N VAL A 33 2.66 -12.22 21.73
CA VAL A 33 3.72 -12.20 20.71
C VAL A 33 3.29 -12.85 19.38
N HIS A 34 2.14 -13.54 19.32
CA HIS A 34 1.73 -14.28 18.12
C HIS A 34 0.52 -13.64 17.38
N PRO A 35 0.66 -13.10 16.15
CA PRO A 35 1.79 -12.40 15.54
C PRO A 35 1.36 -11.08 14.86
N GLY A 36 1.97 -9.97 15.27
CA GLY A 36 1.96 -8.69 14.56
C GLY A 36 2.91 -8.61 13.35
N ALA A 37 3.12 -9.70 12.61
CA ALA A 37 4.10 -9.73 11.53
C ALA A 37 3.59 -10.44 10.26
N GLN A 38 2.72 -9.76 9.52
CA GLN A 38 2.70 -9.88 8.06
C GLN A 38 2.93 -8.49 7.50
N HIS A 39 4.20 -8.09 7.39
CA HIS A 39 4.56 -7.05 6.44
C HIS A 39 3.96 -7.44 5.08
N PRO A 40 3.24 -6.54 4.39
CA PRO A 40 2.97 -6.71 2.99
C PRO A 40 4.32 -6.60 2.29
N GLN A 41 4.96 -7.73 2.02
CA GLN A 41 6.17 -7.74 1.20
C GLN A 41 5.76 -7.18 -0.15
N LEU A 42 6.26 -5.97 -0.38
CA LEU A 42 6.23 -5.19 -1.61
C LEU A 42 6.69 -6.08 -2.76
N ARG A 43 5.76 -6.82 -3.37
CA ARG A 43 6.03 -7.57 -4.59
C ARG A 43 5.87 -6.63 -5.79
N LEU A 44 6.83 -5.72 -5.93
CA LEU A 44 7.03 -4.98 -7.17
C LEU A 44 7.79 -5.88 -8.15
N ALA A 45 7.07 -6.61 -9.01
CA ALA A 45 7.54 -6.97 -10.35
C ALA A 45 6.42 -7.63 -11.17
N ASN A 46 6.13 -6.99 -12.31
CA ASN A 46 5.43 -7.49 -13.50
C ASN A 46 3.90 -7.53 -13.45
N ARG A 47 3.34 -6.32 -13.55
CA ARG A 47 1.99 -6.04 -14.04
C ARG A 47 1.87 -6.45 -15.51
N THR A 48 1.42 -7.67 -15.75
CA THR A 48 0.67 -8.02 -16.95
C THR A 48 -0.80 -8.08 -16.57
N TYR A 49 -1.61 -7.29 -17.26
CA TYR A 49 -3.06 -7.13 -17.08
C TYR A 49 -3.75 -8.50 -17.27
N PRO A 50 -4.52 -9.03 -16.29
CA PRO A 50 -5.34 -10.19 -16.56
C PRO A 50 -6.74 -9.74 -17.01
N THR A 51 -7.15 -10.35 -18.10
CA THR A 51 -8.49 -10.42 -18.66
C THR A 51 -9.52 -10.89 -17.62
N ILE A 52 -10.75 -10.42 -17.80
CA ILE A 52 -11.97 -10.78 -17.08
C ILE A 52 -12.25 -12.28 -17.29
N GLU A 53 -11.67 -13.20 -16.51
CA GLU A 53 -12.07 -14.62 -16.55
C GLU A 53 -11.72 -15.46 -15.31
N GLN A 54 -11.36 -14.88 -14.16
CA GLN A 54 -11.18 -15.67 -12.92
C GLN A 54 -11.83 -15.01 -11.72
N ALA A 55 -13.16 -14.94 -11.76
CA ALA A 55 -14.03 -14.75 -10.62
C ALA A 55 -14.44 -16.12 -10.04
N ALA A 56 -13.48 -16.92 -9.56
CA ALA A 56 -13.78 -18.08 -8.72
C ALA A 56 -12.48 -18.55 -8.07
N HIS A 57 -12.56 -18.85 -6.77
CA HIS A 57 -11.46 -19.37 -5.94
C HIS A 57 -10.47 -18.33 -5.40
N VAL A 58 -11.00 -17.36 -4.65
CA VAL A 58 -10.25 -16.86 -3.48
C VAL A 58 -10.19 -18.03 -2.49
N GLN A 59 -9.23 -18.92 -2.70
CA GLN A 59 -8.83 -19.92 -1.73
C GLN A 59 -8.19 -19.17 -0.58
N VAL A 60 -8.99 -18.87 0.45
CA VAL A 60 -8.45 -18.41 1.72
C VAL A 60 -7.61 -19.58 2.24
N PRO A 61 -6.27 -19.44 2.35
CA PRO A 61 -5.42 -20.56 2.70
C PRO A 61 -5.80 -21.05 4.10
N VAL A 62 -6.09 -22.34 4.18
CA VAL A 62 -6.41 -23.11 5.39
C VAL A 62 -5.38 -22.87 6.51
N ASP A 63 -4.16 -22.49 6.15
CA ASP A 63 -3.06 -22.08 7.04
C ASP A 63 -3.45 -20.95 8.00
N ARG A 64 -4.36 -20.05 7.62
CA ARG A 64 -4.81 -18.94 8.48
C ARG A 64 -5.94 -19.37 9.45
N LEU A 65 -6.70 -20.42 9.10
CA LEU A 65 -7.73 -21.01 9.95
C LEU A 65 -7.11 -21.93 11.01
N PHE A 66 -6.16 -22.79 10.61
CA PHE A 66 -5.40 -23.63 11.53
C PHE A 66 -4.53 -22.84 12.50
N LEU A 67 -4.08 -21.63 12.12
CA LEU A 67 -3.29 -20.74 12.97
C LEU A 67 -4.13 -19.79 13.84
N SER A 68 -5.42 -19.60 13.55
CA SER A 68 -6.34 -18.85 14.42
C SER A 68 -7.06 -19.74 15.43
N LEU A 69 -7.26 -21.03 15.13
CA LEU A 69 -7.74 -22.03 16.09
C LEU A 69 -6.94 -22.07 17.41
N PRO A 70 -5.58 -22.04 17.41
CA PRO A 70 -4.79 -22.01 18.63
C PRO A 70 -4.96 -20.72 19.42
N MET A 71 -5.31 -19.56 18.83
CA MET A 71 -5.59 -18.36 19.64
C MET A 71 -6.92 -18.46 20.40
N PHE A 72 -7.95 -19.04 19.78
CA PHE A 72 -9.23 -19.29 20.42
C PHE A 72 -9.15 -20.37 21.50
N SER A 73 -8.42 -21.45 21.25
CA SER A 73 -8.23 -22.51 22.25
C SER A 73 -7.25 -22.09 23.36
N CYS A 74 -6.17 -21.38 23.03
CA CYS A 74 -5.19 -20.90 24.02
C CYS A 74 -5.80 -19.87 24.97
N GLY A 75 -6.60 -18.92 24.48
CA GLY A 75 -7.31 -17.96 25.34
C GLY A 75 -8.26 -18.63 26.34
N CYS A 76 -8.98 -19.67 25.91
CA CYS A 76 -9.85 -20.45 26.78
C CYS A 76 -9.07 -21.30 27.80
N ILE A 77 -7.93 -21.89 27.39
CA ILE A 77 -7.05 -22.68 28.26
C ILE A 77 -6.44 -21.80 29.36
N LEU A 78 -6.05 -20.56 29.03
CA LEU A 78 -5.47 -19.61 29.98
C LEU A 78 -6.50 -19.19 31.04
N ILE A 79 -7.73 -18.88 30.64
CA ILE A 79 -8.83 -18.55 31.57
C ILE A 79 -9.10 -19.73 32.52
N PHE A 80 -9.16 -20.97 32.00
CA PHE A 80 -9.39 -22.16 32.81
C PHE A 80 -8.25 -22.44 33.80
N ARG A 81 -6.99 -22.26 33.38
CA ARG A 81 -5.81 -22.42 34.25
C ARG A 81 -5.73 -21.37 35.35
N VAL A 82 -6.02 -20.11 35.04
CA VAL A 82 -6.07 -19.03 36.03
C VAL A 82 -7.20 -19.24 37.03
N MET A 83 -8.39 -19.68 36.58
CA MET A 83 -9.50 -20.06 37.46
C MET A 83 -9.14 -21.23 38.38
N LEU A 84 -8.47 -22.28 37.87
CA LEU A 84 -8.03 -23.41 38.68
C LEU A 84 -6.94 -23.03 39.71
N LEU A 85 -6.01 -22.14 39.34
CA LEU A 85 -5.00 -21.64 40.27
C LEU A 85 -5.64 -20.78 41.37
N HIS A 86 -6.61 -19.94 41.01
CA HIS A 86 -7.39 -19.17 41.98
C HIS A 86 -8.18 -20.10 42.91
N SER A 87 -8.80 -21.15 42.37
CA SER A 87 -9.51 -22.14 43.17
C SER A 87 -8.58 -22.85 44.16
N LYS A 88 -7.37 -23.24 43.77
CA LYS A 88 -6.41 -23.90 44.68
C LYS A 88 -5.88 -22.95 45.76
N LEU A 89 -5.52 -21.72 45.40
CA LEU A 89 -5.01 -20.72 46.33
C LEU A 89 -6.05 -20.31 47.39
N TYR A 90 -7.33 -20.20 47.00
CA TYR A 90 -8.44 -19.93 47.93
C TYR A 90 -8.81 -21.15 48.78
N HIS A 91 -8.67 -22.36 48.23
CA HIS A 91 -8.95 -23.60 48.96
C HIS A 91 -7.93 -23.84 50.09
N ASP A 92 -6.67 -23.45 49.90
CA ASP A 92 -5.63 -23.56 50.92
C ASP A 92 -5.76 -22.49 52.03
N MET A 93 -6.23 -21.29 51.69
CA MET A 93 -6.36 -20.17 52.64
C MET A 93 -7.62 -20.22 53.50
N LEU A 94 -8.64 -21.00 53.10
CA LEU A 94 -9.98 -20.88 53.68
C LEU A 94 -10.70 -22.24 53.74
N HIS A 95 -10.37 -23.06 54.75
CA HIS A 95 -11.12 -24.28 55.12
C HIS A 95 -12.54 -23.96 55.69
N GLY A 96 -13.26 -23.01 55.09
CA GLY A 96 -14.48 -22.40 55.64
C GLY A 96 -15.67 -22.34 54.71
N ASN A 97 -15.60 -21.75 53.51
CA ASN A 97 -16.81 -21.52 52.69
C ASN A 97 -16.51 -21.41 51.19
N ILE A 98 -16.77 -22.48 50.43
CA ILE A 98 -16.70 -22.51 48.94
C ILE A 98 -17.51 -21.38 48.29
N LEU A 99 -18.64 -20.99 48.91
CA LEU A 99 -19.50 -19.91 48.43
C LEU A 99 -18.81 -18.54 48.43
N ASN A 100 -17.94 -18.25 49.39
CA ASN A 100 -17.19 -16.98 49.44
C ASN A 100 -16.14 -16.92 48.33
N SER A 101 -15.46 -18.03 48.04
CA SER A 101 -14.51 -18.13 46.94
C SER A 101 -15.21 -18.00 45.59
N MET A 102 -16.37 -18.66 45.41
CA MET A 102 -17.17 -18.54 44.19
C MET A 102 -17.68 -17.10 43.98
N TRP A 103 -18.10 -16.44 45.06
CA TRP A 103 -18.54 -15.05 45.04
C TRP A 103 -17.42 -14.07 44.66
N LEU A 104 -16.21 -14.27 45.20
CA LEU A 104 -15.04 -13.45 44.90
C LEU A 104 -14.54 -13.67 43.45
N ILE A 105 -14.61 -14.90 42.94
CA ILE A 105 -14.36 -15.21 41.51
C ILE A 105 -15.37 -14.49 40.61
N ALA A 106 -16.65 -14.43 40.99
CA ALA A 106 -17.67 -13.75 40.20
C ALA A 106 -17.45 -12.22 40.16
N ILE A 107 -17.02 -11.60 41.27
CA ILE A 107 -16.79 -10.15 41.36
C ILE A 107 -15.53 -9.72 40.59
N THR A 108 -14.47 -10.53 40.63
CA THR A 108 -13.25 -10.30 39.85
C THR A 108 -13.49 -10.46 38.36
N PHE A 109 -14.32 -11.45 37.95
CA PHE A 109 -14.75 -11.60 36.56
C PHE A 109 -15.60 -10.42 36.06
N LEU A 110 -16.45 -9.87 36.93
CA LEU A 110 -17.31 -8.74 36.59
C LEU A 110 -16.60 -7.38 36.72
N SER A 111 -15.31 -7.38 37.14
CA SER A 111 -14.47 -6.21 37.37
C SER A 111 -15.12 -5.13 38.26
N ILE A 112 -15.92 -5.56 39.25
CA ILE A 112 -16.64 -4.63 40.16
C ILE A 112 -15.79 -4.28 41.39
N GLY A 113 -15.07 -5.26 41.95
CA GLY A 113 -14.10 -5.04 43.04
C GLY A 113 -14.64 -4.34 44.29
N TYR A 114 -15.59 -4.95 45.01
CA TYR A 114 -16.19 -4.36 46.22
C TYR A 114 -15.19 -4.05 47.36
N GLY A 115 -14.02 -4.70 47.37
CA GLY A 115 -12.92 -4.37 48.29
C GLY A 115 -13.14 -4.80 49.75
N ASP A 116 -14.17 -5.60 50.02
CA ASP A 116 -14.53 -6.11 51.35
C ASP A 116 -13.60 -7.24 51.83
N ILE A 117 -13.04 -8.01 50.89
CA ILE A 117 -12.06 -9.06 51.15
C ILE A 117 -10.86 -8.88 50.21
N VAL A 118 -9.75 -8.40 50.76
CA VAL A 118 -8.46 -8.26 50.04
C VAL A 118 -7.47 -9.30 50.54
N PRO A 119 -6.75 -10.02 49.65
CA PRO A 119 -5.67 -10.89 50.08
C PRO A 119 -4.59 -10.03 50.76
N ASN A 120 -4.26 -10.39 52.01
CA ASN A 120 -3.22 -9.72 52.78
C ASN A 120 -1.79 -10.11 52.32
N THR A 121 -1.68 -11.03 51.37
CA THR A 121 -0.43 -11.46 50.77
C THR A 121 -0.18 -10.76 49.44
N TYR A 122 1.07 -10.36 49.20
CA TYR A 122 1.49 -9.68 47.97
C TYR A 122 1.25 -10.53 46.72
N CYS A 123 1.38 -11.87 46.82
CA CYS A 123 1.13 -12.79 45.71
C CYS A 123 -0.36 -12.85 45.31
N GLY A 124 -1.30 -12.84 46.25
CA GLY A 124 -2.73 -12.82 45.94
C GLY A 124 -3.18 -11.52 45.27
N ARG A 125 -2.61 -10.38 45.70
CA ARG A 125 -2.86 -9.07 45.07
C ARG A 125 -2.33 -9.02 43.63
N ALA A 126 -1.12 -9.53 43.41
CA ALA A 126 -0.52 -9.59 42.08
C ALA A 126 -1.37 -10.43 41.11
N ILE A 127 -1.86 -11.59 41.55
CA ILE A 127 -2.66 -12.50 40.70
C ILE A 127 -4.04 -11.90 40.36
N SER A 128 -4.69 -11.18 41.29
CA SER A 128 -5.97 -10.51 41.00
C SER A 128 -5.81 -9.46 39.90
N ILE A 129 -4.76 -8.63 40.01
CA ILE A 129 -4.48 -7.55 39.06
C ILE A 129 -4.08 -8.12 37.68
N THR A 130 -3.25 -9.16 37.63
CA THR A 130 -2.81 -9.75 36.36
C THR A 130 -3.95 -10.45 35.62
N THR A 131 -4.86 -11.10 36.35
CA THR A 131 -6.03 -11.78 35.78
C THR A 131 -7.00 -10.80 35.14
N GLU A 132 -7.29 -9.68 35.81
CA GLU A 132 -8.17 -8.62 35.31
C GLU A 132 -7.59 -7.96 34.04
N LEU A 133 -6.29 -7.63 34.05
CA LEU A 133 -5.63 -7.03 32.89
C LEU A 133 -5.62 -7.97 31.68
N CYS A 134 -5.35 -9.27 31.90
CA CYS A 134 -5.31 -10.26 30.83
C CYS A 134 -6.68 -10.46 30.18
N LEU A 135 -7.75 -10.50 30.99
CA LEU A 135 -9.11 -10.69 30.50
C LEU A 135 -9.59 -9.49 29.66
N VAL A 136 -9.29 -8.27 30.09
CA VAL A 136 -9.63 -7.05 29.33
C VAL A 136 -8.90 -7.03 27.98
N VAL A 137 -7.60 -7.32 27.95
CA VAL A 137 -6.81 -7.37 26.71
C VAL A 137 -7.33 -8.44 25.76
N ALA A 138 -7.69 -9.63 26.28
CA ALA A 138 -8.27 -10.71 25.47
C ALA A 138 -9.65 -10.33 24.90
N VAL A 139 -10.52 -9.67 25.67
CA VAL A 139 -11.83 -9.19 25.19
C VAL A 139 -11.65 -8.10 24.14
N PHE A 140 -10.70 -7.18 24.34
CA PHE A 140 -10.43 -6.09 23.40
C PHE A 140 -9.85 -6.61 22.09
N ALA A 141 -8.93 -7.59 22.14
CA ALA A 141 -8.41 -8.26 20.95
C ALA A 141 -9.53 -8.87 20.10
N ARG A 142 -10.51 -9.55 20.73
CA ARG A 142 -11.68 -10.12 20.05
C ARG A 142 -12.65 -9.07 19.50
N LYS A 143 -12.67 -7.86 20.07
CA LYS A 143 -13.47 -6.74 19.57
C LYS A 143 -12.77 -5.96 18.45
N LEU A 144 -11.44 -5.98 18.41
CA LEU A 144 -10.62 -5.39 17.35
C LEU A 144 -10.45 -6.31 16.13
N GLU A 145 -10.69 -7.60 16.28
CA GLU A 145 -10.85 -8.51 15.15
C GLU A 145 -12.09 -8.10 14.33
N LEU A 146 -11.86 -7.25 13.32
CA LEU A 146 -12.88 -6.77 12.38
C LEU A 146 -13.74 -7.96 11.92
N THR A 147 -15.04 -7.85 12.09
CA THR A 147 -15.97 -8.93 11.73
C THR A 147 -15.87 -9.19 10.23
N ARG A 148 -16.13 -10.44 9.81
CA ARG A 148 -16.04 -10.87 8.39
C ARG A 148 -16.79 -9.93 7.43
N ALA A 149 -17.88 -9.33 7.89
CA ALA A 149 -18.68 -8.37 7.14
C ALA A 149 -17.98 -7.02 6.93
N GLU A 150 -17.34 -6.47 7.96
CA GLU A 150 -16.60 -5.19 7.86
C GLU A 150 -15.40 -5.31 6.92
N LYS A 151 -14.70 -6.45 6.95
CA LYS A 151 -13.62 -6.74 6.01
C LYS A 151 -14.10 -6.77 4.57
N HIS A 152 -15.29 -7.33 4.32
CA HIS A 152 -15.89 -7.35 2.99
C HIS A 152 -16.23 -5.94 2.50
N VAL A 153 -16.83 -5.10 3.36
CA VAL A 153 -17.14 -3.71 3.05
C VAL A 153 -15.87 -2.89 2.81
N HIS A 154 -14.82 -3.07 3.62
CA HIS A 154 -13.55 -2.39 3.42
C HIS A 154 -12.88 -2.79 2.11
N ASN A 155 -12.90 -4.09 1.78
CA ASN A 155 -12.36 -4.57 0.51
C ASN A 155 -13.15 -3.98 -0.67
N PHE A 156 -14.48 -3.97 -0.59
CA PHE A 156 -15.34 -3.35 -1.60
C PHE A 156 -15.07 -1.84 -1.75
N MET A 157 -14.90 -1.12 -0.63
CA MET A 157 -14.59 0.30 -0.63
C MET A 157 -13.21 0.57 -1.27
N MET A 158 -12.21 -0.26 -0.97
CA MET A 158 -10.87 -0.17 -1.56
C MET A 158 -10.88 -0.46 -3.07
N ASP A 159 -11.58 -1.50 -3.50
CA ASP A 159 -11.69 -1.88 -4.92
C ASP A 159 -12.42 -0.81 -5.74
N THR A 160 -13.48 -0.23 -5.17
CA THR A 160 -14.22 0.89 -5.78
C THR A 160 -13.32 2.13 -5.92
N ALA A 161 -12.52 2.45 -4.90
CA ALA A 161 -11.59 3.57 -4.93
C ALA A 161 -10.48 3.36 -5.97
N LEU A 162 -9.88 2.16 -6.02
CA LEU A 162 -8.81 1.83 -6.99
C LEU A 162 -9.31 1.93 -8.43
N THR A 163 -10.52 1.42 -8.70
CA THR A 163 -11.13 1.48 -10.04
C THR A 163 -11.36 2.92 -10.49
N LYS A 164 -11.81 3.80 -9.60
CA LYS A 164 -11.98 5.24 -9.89
C LYS A 164 -10.63 5.91 -10.21
N ARG A 165 -9.58 5.60 -9.44
CA ARG A 165 -8.23 6.14 -9.69
C ARG A 165 -7.68 5.67 -11.03
N LEU A 166 -7.82 4.39 -11.38
CA LEU A 166 -7.37 3.86 -12.66
C LEU A 166 -8.09 4.51 -13.86
N LYS A 167 -9.42 4.66 -13.79
CA LYS A 167 -10.18 5.36 -14.83
C LYS A 167 -9.74 6.82 -15.00
N ASN A 168 -9.49 7.52 -13.89
CA ASN A 168 -9.01 8.90 -13.92
C ASN A 168 -7.60 9.01 -14.53
N SER A 169 -6.68 8.10 -14.16
CA SER A 169 -5.34 8.06 -14.74
C SER A 169 -5.38 7.74 -16.25
N ALA A 170 -6.20 6.78 -16.67
CA ALA A 170 -6.36 6.43 -18.08
C ALA A 170 -6.93 7.59 -18.91
N ALA A 171 -7.95 8.30 -18.38
CA ALA A 171 -8.53 9.47 -19.03
C ALA A 171 -7.49 10.59 -19.21
N ASN A 172 -6.63 10.83 -18.20
CA ASN A 172 -5.59 11.84 -18.30
C ASN A 172 -4.56 11.52 -19.38
N VAL A 173 -4.12 10.26 -19.47
CA VAL A 173 -3.17 9.83 -20.53
C VAL A 173 -3.77 9.97 -21.92
N LEU A 174 -5.05 9.60 -22.10
CA LEU A 174 -5.75 9.77 -23.38
C LEU A 174 -5.88 11.25 -23.76
N ARG A 175 -6.22 12.12 -22.80
CA ARG A 175 -6.31 13.57 -23.01
C ARG A 175 -4.97 14.15 -23.48
N GLU A 176 -3.89 13.82 -22.77
CA GLU A 176 -2.53 14.26 -23.14
C GLU A 176 -2.12 13.75 -24.53
N THR A 177 -2.41 12.49 -24.82
CA THR A 177 -2.09 11.89 -26.14
C THR A 177 -2.88 12.54 -27.26
N CYS A 178 -4.16 12.84 -27.03
CA CYS A 178 -5.01 13.57 -27.97
C CYS A 178 -4.47 14.98 -28.25
N LEU A 179 -4.14 15.76 -27.21
CA LEU A 179 -3.58 17.10 -27.35
C LEU A 179 -2.23 17.08 -28.09
N ARG A 180 -1.37 16.10 -27.80
CA ARG A 180 -0.09 15.93 -28.52
C ARG A 180 -0.30 15.62 -29.99
N LYS A 181 -1.31 14.81 -30.34
CA LYS A 181 -1.65 14.51 -31.73
C LYS A 181 -2.07 15.78 -32.47
N VAL A 182 -3.01 16.54 -31.90
CA VAL A 182 -3.48 17.82 -32.48
C VAL A 182 -2.30 18.79 -32.68
N LYS A 183 -1.43 18.96 -31.68
CA LYS A 183 -0.25 19.84 -31.80
C LYS A 183 0.76 19.35 -32.84
N ARG A 184 0.90 18.03 -33.02
CA ARG A 184 1.74 17.46 -34.08
C ARG A 184 1.15 17.74 -35.45
N ASP A 185 -0.15 17.57 -35.62
CA ASP A 185 -0.82 17.81 -36.89
C ASP A 185 -0.79 19.30 -37.27
N GLN A 186 -0.97 20.22 -36.31
CA GLN A 186 -0.79 21.65 -36.54
C GLN A 186 0.63 22.01 -37.02
N ARG A 187 1.67 21.40 -36.42
CA ARG A 187 3.06 21.62 -36.86
C ARG A 187 3.27 21.14 -38.29
N LYS A 188 2.76 19.96 -38.66
CA LYS A 188 2.82 19.47 -40.04
C LYS A 188 2.16 20.43 -41.03
N LEU A 189 0.98 20.96 -40.70
CA LEU A 189 0.32 21.95 -41.56
C LEU A 189 1.16 23.24 -41.70
N THR A 190 1.83 23.65 -40.62
CA THR A 190 2.72 24.82 -40.62
C THR A 190 3.96 24.58 -41.49
N ASP A 191 4.58 23.40 -41.37
CA ASP A 191 5.74 23.02 -42.18
C ASP A 191 5.36 22.93 -43.68
N ASN A 192 4.18 22.39 -43.98
CA ASN A 192 3.64 22.36 -45.35
C ASN A 192 3.42 23.79 -45.89
N ALA A 193 2.86 24.69 -45.07
CA ALA A 193 2.68 26.09 -45.45
C ALA A 193 4.03 26.80 -45.70
N ASN A 194 5.02 26.59 -44.83
CA ASN A 194 6.37 27.13 -44.99
C ASN A 194 7.03 26.61 -46.29
N THR A 195 6.89 25.32 -46.58
CA THR A 195 7.42 24.71 -47.82
C THR A 195 6.82 25.34 -49.07
N ILE A 196 5.51 25.65 -49.07
CA ILE A 196 4.84 26.33 -50.18
C ILE A 196 5.38 27.76 -50.33
N VAL A 197 5.57 28.47 -49.22
CA VAL A 197 6.15 29.83 -49.23
C VAL A 197 7.57 29.81 -49.80
N ASP A 198 8.39 28.85 -49.41
CA ASP A 198 9.77 28.74 -49.90
C ASP A 198 9.83 28.33 -51.38
N LEU A 199 8.88 27.50 -51.84
CA LEU A 199 8.71 27.20 -53.26
C LEU A 199 8.32 28.45 -54.06
N ALA A 200 7.43 29.28 -53.53
CA ALA A 200 7.03 30.55 -54.17
C ALA A 200 8.22 31.52 -54.27
N LYS A 201 9.05 31.63 -53.22
CA LYS A 201 10.30 32.43 -53.29
C LYS A 201 11.25 31.89 -54.35
N THR A 202 11.45 30.58 -54.39
CA THR A 202 12.32 29.95 -55.39
C THR A 202 11.81 30.21 -56.82
N GLN A 203 10.49 30.18 -57.05
CA GLN A 203 9.91 30.56 -58.34
C GLN A 203 10.20 32.03 -58.69
N SER A 204 10.09 32.95 -57.73
CA SER A 204 10.41 34.37 -57.93
C SER A 204 11.89 34.60 -58.26
N ASP A 205 12.79 33.88 -57.57
CA ASP A 205 14.23 33.95 -57.80
C ASP A 205 14.60 33.41 -59.19
N ILE A 206 14.03 32.26 -59.57
CA ILE A 206 14.22 31.67 -60.91
C ILE A 206 13.71 32.62 -61.99
N PHE A 207 12.52 33.20 -61.82
CA PHE A 207 11.97 34.14 -62.80
C PHE A 207 12.89 35.35 -63.01
N SER A 208 13.40 35.92 -61.92
CA SER A 208 14.34 37.04 -61.96
C SER A 208 15.65 36.66 -62.66
N SER A 209 16.18 35.45 -62.39
CA SER A 209 17.39 34.96 -63.04
C SER A 209 17.19 34.67 -64.54
N VAL A 210 16.06 34.07 -64.93
CA VAL A 210 15.72 33.83 -66.33
C VAL A 210 15.55 35.14 -67.09
N GLN A 211 14.95 36.14 -66.46
CA GLN A 211 14.82 37.48 -67.05
C GLN A 211 16.19 38.12 -67.27
N ALA A 212 17.13 38.01 -66.32
CA ALA A 212 18.50 38.48 -66.50
C ALA A 212 19.21 37.76 -67.65
N MET A 213 19.05 36.44 -67.76
CA MET A 213 19.60 35.66 -68.89
C MET A 213 19.00 36.07 -70.23
N HIS A 214 17.70 36.35 -70.29
CA HIS A 214 17.04 36.79 -71.52
C HIS A 214 17.58 38.15 -71.98
N GLN A 215 17.78 39.09 -71.03
CA GLN A 215 18.41 40.38 -71.32
C GLN A 215 19.83 40.24 -71.86
N GLU A 216 20.65 39.33 -71.31
CA GLU A 216 21.97 39.04 -71.85
C GLU A 216 21.90 38.42 -73.26
N GLN A 217 20.94 37.52 -73.51
CA GLN A 217 20.73 36.94 -74.85
C GLN A 217 20.34 37.99 -75.89
N ASP A 218 19.46 38.93 -75.56
CA ASP A 218 19.05 39.99 -76.49
C ASP A 218 20.23 40.92 -76.82
N CYS A 219 21.05 41.24 -75.82
CA CYS A 219 22.30 41.99 -76.02
C CYS A 219 23.27 41.22 -76.95
N LEU A 220 23.45 39.91 -76.72
CA LEU A 220 24.29 39.07 -77.58
C LEU A 220 23.73 38.96 -79.01
N ARG A 221 22.40 38.88 -79.16
CA ARG A 221 21.72 38.85 -80.47
C ARG A 221 21.97 40.14 -81.25
N GLU A 222 21.80 41.30 -80.61
CA GLU A 222 22.06 42.60 -81.25
C GLU A 222 23.53 42.74 -81.68
N ARG A 223 24.46 42.21 -80.88
CA ARG A 223 25.90 42.15 -81.26
C ARG A 223 26.15 41.24 -82.46
N MET A 224 25.47 40.09 -82.53
CA MET A 224 25.56 39.18 -83.67
C MET A 224 25.00 39.82 -84.94
N GLU A 225 23.85 40.47 -84.88
CA GLU A 225 23.25 41.18 -86.03
C GLU A 225 24.19 42.26 -86.56
N LYS A 226 24.80 43.07 -85.68
CA LYS A 226 25.82 44.05 -86.09
C LYS A 226 27.00 43.38 -86.82
N ILE A 227 27.48 42.24 -86.31
CA ILE A 227 28.56 41.48 -86.96
C ILE A 227 28.11 40.96 -88.33
N GLU A 228 26.89 40.45 -88.43
CA GLU A 228 26.31 39.95 -89.69
C GLU A 228 26.18 41.08 -90.72
N ASP A 229 25.69 42.26 -90.32
CA ASP A 229 25.62 43.46 -91.16
C ASP A 229 27.00 43.89 -91.66
N TYR A 230 28.02 43.89 -90.79
CA TYR A 230 29.40 44.17 -91.20
C TYR A 230 29.89 43.18 -92.26
N LEU A 231 29.60 41.88 -92.10
CA LEU A 231 29.98 40.86 -93.08
C LEU A 231 29.25 41.02 -94.42
N ILE A 232 27.96 41.34 -94.40
CA ILE A 232 27.16 41.59 -95.61
C ILE A 232 27.71 42.81 -96.36
N SER A 233 28.04 43.90 -95.66
CA SER A 233 28.67 45.09 -96.23
C SER A 233 29.97 44.74 -96.96
N TYR A 234 30.86 43.99 -96.30
CA TYR A 234 32.12 43.53 -96.90
C TYR A 234 31.91 42.62 -98.12
N ALA A 235 30.93 41.71 -98.07
CA ALA A 235 30.61 40.84 -99.19
C ALA A 235 30.02 41.61 -100.39
N GLY A 236 29.27 42.69 -100.14
CA GLY A 236 28.76 43.59 -101.16
C GLY A 236 29.88 44.38 -101.85
N GLU A 237 30.84 44.89 -101.09
CA GLU A 237 32.02 45.58 -101.63
C GLU A 237 32.86 44.68 -102.53
N LEU A 238 33.00 43.39 -102.22
CA LEU A 238 33.75 42.43 -103.06
C LEU A 238 33.04 42.07 -104.38
N ARG A 239 31.76 42.43 -104.56
CA ARG A 239 30.95 42.03 -105.72
C ARG A 239 30.86 43.11 -106.82
N LEU A 240 31.41 44.31 -106.56
CA LEU A 240 31.58 45.42 -107.51
C LEU A 240 32.98 45.40 -108.13
#